data_AF-A0A951I1I8-F1
#
_entry.id   AF-A0A951I1I8-F1
#
_cell.length_a   1.000
_cell.length_b   1.000
_cell.length_c   1.000
_cell.angle_alpha   90.00
_cell.angle_beta   90.00
_cell.angle_gamma   90.00
#
_symmetry.space_group_name_H-M   'P 1'
#
loop_
_entity.id
_entity.type
_entity.pdbx_description
1 polymer ?
#
loop_
_entity_poly.entity_id
_entity_poly.type
_entity_poly.pdbx_seq_one_letter_code
_entity_poly.pdbx_strand_id
1 'polypeptide(L)'
;MKRAQRSPSQALLLSLVLLLCLSGAALAAGTGGCSDPQQARSTLLTKLEAMRWQQLSDEHELSSLGVEWQRGYTLILTGDKDNASANRTREYIVSQGGRIALMAPPHVMLGWIPPGLAGELVGKHNIEFITYQPVDSSRLRYQDQASASACAFFNAVATGELAQETVTASRTRGEPLAGDGLIAPPLDLKAYRENLERAGVRNL
;
A
#
# COMPACT_ATOMS: atom_id res chain seq x y z
N MET A 1 20.38 17.56 -12.87
CA MET A 1 19.72 16.97 -14.07
C MET A 1 18.95 15.72 -13.63
N LYS A 2 17.62 15.79 -13.52
CA LYS A 2 16.77 14.67 -13.07
C LYS A 2 16.43 13.78 -14.27
N ARG A 3 16.90 12.53 -14.31
CA ARG A 3 16.44 11.52 -15.27
C ARG A 3 15.11 10.97 -14.78
N ALA A 4 14.06 11.07 -15.59
CA ALA A 4 12.76 10.48 -15.29
C ALA A 4 12.89 8.95 -15.24
N GLN A 5 12.74 8.37 -14.06
CA GLN A 5 12.82 6.93 -13.83
C GLN A 5 11.49 6.31 -14.29
N ARG A 6 11.46 5.77 -15.52
CA ARG A 6 10.29 5.07 -16.07
C ARG A 6 10.07 3.77 -15.30
N SER A 7 8.80 3.44 -15.02
CA SER A 7 8.46 2.20 -14.31
C SER A 7 8.89 0.97 -15.15
N PRO A 8 9.25 -0.16 -14.50
CA PRO A 8 9.66 -1.38 -15.21
C PRO A 8 8.61 -1.87 -16.21
N SER A 9 7.31 -1.63 -15.95
CA SER A 9 6.22 -1.95 -16.86
C SER A 9 6.23 -1.10 -18.14
N GLN A 10 6.62 0.19 -18.05
CA GLN A 10 6.76 1.05 -19.23
C GLN A 10 7.98 0.68 -20.08
N ALA A 11 9.05 0.18 -19.46
CA ALA A 11 10.24 -0.29 -20.17
C ALA A 11 9.94 -1.55 -21.01
N LEU A 12 9.12 -2.46 -20.49
CA LEU A 12 8.70 -3.67 -21.21
C LEU A 12 7.80 -3.36 -22.41
N LEU A 13 6.85 -2.42 -22.27
CA LEU A 13 6.00 -1.97 -23.36
C LEU A 13 6.81 -1.32 -24.50
N LEU A 14 7.81 -0.49 -24.17
CA LEU A 14 8.68 0.14 -25.17
C LEU A 14 9.56 -0.87 -25.90
N SER A 15 10.13 -1.86 -25.19
CA SER A 15 10.94 -2.92 -25.81
C SER A 15 10.11 -3.82 -26.72
N LEU A 16 8.85 -4.12 -26.37
CA LEU A 16 7.96 -4.94 -27.20
C LEU A 16 7.57 -4.22 -28.50
N VAL A 17 7.28 -2.91 -28.42
CA VAL A 17 6.98 -2.08 -29.60
C VAL A 17 8.19 -1.98 -30.53
N LEU A 18 9.40 -1.83 -29.98
CA LEU A 18 10.64 -1.82 -30.77
C LEU A 18 10.91 -3.17 -31.44
N LEU A 19 10.67 -4.29 -30.75
CA LEU A 19 10.82 -5.64 -31.34
C LEU A 19 9.84 -5.86 -32.50
N LEU A 20 8.58 -5.44 -32.34
CA LEU A 20 7.55 -5.55 -33.38
C LEU A 20 7.87 -4.70 -34.61
N CYS A 21 8.45 -3.51 -34.43
CA CYS A 21 8.90 -2.67 -35.55
C CYS A 21 10.08 -3.29 -36.32
N LEU A 22 11.01 -3.96 -35.63
CA LEU A 22 12.19 -4.58 -36.24
C LEU A 22 11.85 -5.89 -36.99
N SER A 23 10.91 -6.68 -36.48
CA SER A 23 10.49 -7.93 -37.15
C SER A 23 9.64 -7.70 -38.40
N GLY A 24 8.96 -6.55 -38.51
CA GLY A 24 8.13 -6.20 -39.67
C GLY A 24 8.90 -5.93 -40.98
N ALA A 25 10.22 -5.73 -40.92
CA ALA A 25 11.04 -5.45 -42.09
C ALA A 25 11.62 -6.70 -42.78
N ALA A 26 11.60 -7.87 -42.14
CA ALA A 26 12.35 -9.04 -42.61
C ALA A 26 11.53 -10.11 -43.34
N LEU A 27 10.20 -9.99 -43.41
CA LEU A 27 9.32 -11.05 -43.93
C LEU A 27 8.54 -10.64 -45.19
N ALA A 28 9.27 -10.18 -46.21
CA ALA A 28 8.74 -9.92 -47.55
C ALA A 28 9.48 -10.74 -48.60
N ALA A 29 9.65 -12.05 -48.38
CA ALA A 29 10.11 -12.97 -49.40
C ALA A 29 9.68 -14.41 -49.06
N GLY A 30 8.52 -14.82 -49.58
CA GLY A 30 8.20 -16.24 -49.73
C GLY A 30 6.88 -16.70 -49.12
N THR A 31 6.01 -17.15 -50.02
CA THR A 31 4.89 -18.08 -49.82
C THR A 31 3.55 -17.51 -49.32
N GLY A 32 2.73 -17.12 -50.31
CA GLY A 32 1.43 -17.78 -50.55
C GLY A 32 0.43 -17.86 -49.40
N GLY A 33 -0.01 -16.70 -48.91
CA GLY A 33 -1.17 -16.59 -48.02
C GLY A 33 -1.55 -15.13 -47.90
N CYS A 34 -2.45 -14.67 -48.78
CA CYS A 34 -2.84 -13.27 -48.89
C CYS A 34 -3.70 -12.85 -47.69
N SER A 35 -3.05 -12.63 -46.53
CA SER A 35 -3.63 -11.86 -45.43
C SER A 35 -3.20 -10.42 -45.65
N ASP A 36 -4.18 -9.54 -45.88
CA ASP A 36 -3.94 -8.12 -46.12
C ASP A 36 -3.11 -7.53 -44.95
N PRO A 37 -1.92 -6.95 -45.21
CA PRO A 37 -1.07 -6.37 -44.17
C PRO A 37 -1.78 -5.26 -43.38
N GLN A 38 -2.81 -4.62 -43.94
CA GLN A 38 -3.67 -3.70 -43.17
C GLN A 38 -4.51 -4.44 -42.13
N GLN A 39 -5.03 -5.63 -42.45
CA GLN A 39 -5.84 -6.42 -41.54
C GLN A 39 -5.00 -6.91 -40.35
N ALA A 40 -3.76 -7.37 -40.57
CA ALA A 40 -2.84 -7.76 -39.50
C ALA A 40 -2.53 -6.60 -38.53
N ARG A 41 -2.33 -5.39 -39.06
CA ARG A 41 -2.11 -4.18 -38.24
C ARG A 41 -3.34 -3.81 -37.41
N SER A 42 -4.54 -3.89 -38.00
CA SER A 42 -5.78 -3.60 -37.28
C SER A 42 -5.98 -4.54 -36.09
N THR A 43 -5.78 -5.85 -36.28
CA THR A 43 -5.92 -6.84 -35.20
C THR A 43 -4.93 -6.63 -34.07
N LEU A 44 -3.68 -6.26 -34.37
CA LEU A 44 -2.68 -5.96 -33.34
C LEU A 44 -3.01 -4.70 -32.55
N LEU A 45 -3.52 -3.65 -33.21
CA LEU A 45 -3.96 -2.43 -32.54
C LEU A 45 -5.15 -2.70 -31.61
N THR A 46 -6.17 -3.42 -32.08
CA THR A 46 -7.33 -3.78 -31.24
C THR A 46 -6.90 -4.64 -30.05
N LYS A 47 -5.96 -5.57 -30.25
CA LYS A 47 -5.44 -6.40 -29.15
C LYS A 47 -4.63 -5.58 -28.14
N LEU A 48 -3.82 -4.63 -28.60
CA LEU A 48 -3.09 -3.69 -27.75
C LEU A 48 -4.03 -2.77 -26.95
N GLU A 49 -5.08 -2.25 -27.57
CA GLU A 49 -6.11 -1.45 -26.91
C GLU A 49 -6.87 -2.28 -25.87
N ALA A 50 -7.28 -3.51 -26.20
CA ALA A 50 -7.93 -4.41 -25.25
C ALA A 50 -7.04 -4.73 -24.05
N MET A 51 -5.74 -5.01 -24.26
CA MET A 51 -4.78 -5.23 -23.16
C MET A 51 -4.59 -3.98 -22.30
N ARG A 52 -4.56 -2.79 -22.92
CA ARG A 52 -4.46 -1.51 -22.20
C ARG A 52 -5.69 -1.26 -21.33
N TRP A 53 -6.89 -1.54 -21.83
CA TRP A 53 -8.13 -1.41 -21.06
C TRP A 53 -8.20 -2.42 -19.91
N GLN A 54 -7.74 -3.66 -20.10
CA GLN A 54 -7.65 -4.65 -19.02
C GLN A 54 -6.74 -4.17 -17.88
N GLN A 55 -5.55 -3.65 -18.22
CA GLN A 55 -4.59 -3.19 -17.23
C GLN A 55 -5.06 -1.95 -16.45
N LEU A 56 -5.82 -1.05 -17.09
CA LEU A 56 -6.43 0.10 -16.42
C LEU A 56 -7.59 -0.30 -15.50
N SER A 57 -8.38 -1.31 -15.89
CA SER A 57 -9.46 -1.84 -15.06
C SER A 57 -8.93 -2.50 -13.78
N ASP A 58 -7.84 -3.26 -13.86
CA ASP A 58 -7.22 -3.91 -12.70
C ASP A 58 -6.68 -2.88 -11.68
N GLU A 59 -6.11 -1.75 -12.14
CA GLU A 59 -5.66 -0.68 -11.23
C GLU A 59 -6.84 0.05 -10.56
N HIS A 60 -7.96 0.23 -11.28
CA HIS A 60 -9.12 0.92 -10.75
C HIS A 60 -9.92 0.06 -9.73
N GLU A 61 -9.98 -1.26 -9.93
CA GLU A 61 -10.57 -2.16 -8.94
C GLU A 61 -9.78 -2.17 -7.62
N LEU A 62 -8.45 -2.17 -7.67
CA LEU A 62 -7.61 -2.12 -6.46
C LEU A 62 -7.75 -0.80 -5.68
N SER A 63 -7.94 0.32 -6.39
CA SER A 63 -8.27 1.62 -5.77
C SER A 63 -9.66 1.57 -5.11
N SER A 64 -10.65 0.96 -5.76
CA SER A 64 -12.00 0.82 -5.21
C SER A 64 -12.10 -0.07 -3.97
N LEU A 65 -11.18 -1.04 -3.81
CA LEU A 65 -11.10 -1.93 -2.65
C LEU A 65 -10.37 -1.29 -1.45
N GLY A 66 -9.88 -0.06 -1.57
CA GLY A 66 -9.22 0.65 -0.48
C GLY A 66 -7.87 0.06 -0.06
N VAL A 67 -7.19 -0.67 -0.96
CA VAL A 67 -5.92 -1.36 -0.67
C VAL A 67 -4.69 -0.52 -1.05
N GLU A 68 -4.88 0.62 -1.72
CA GLU A 68 -3.78 1.47 -2.22
C GLU A 68 -2.83 1.96 -1.12
N TRP A 69 -3.34 2.18 0.10
CA TRP A 69 -2.50 2.61 1.22
C TRP A 69 -1.44 1.57 1.59
N GLN A 70 -1.64 0.28 1.29
CA GLN A 70 -0.67 -0.78 1.57
C GLN A 70 0.56 -0.69 0.67
N ARG A 71 0.44 -0.01 -0.48
CA ARG A 71 1.52 0.10 -1.47
C ARG A 71 2.68 0.90 -0.89
N GLY A 72 3.84 0.25 -0.78
CA GLY A 72 5.04 0.87 -0.23
C GLY A 72 4.97 1.09 1.28
N TYR A 73 4.11 0.34 1.97
CA TYR A 73 4.09 0.33 3.44
C TYR A 73 5.38 -0.30 3.96
N THR A 74 5.98 0.31 4.98
CA THR A 74 7.31 -0.02 5.49
C THR A 74 7.32 -0.18 6.99
N LEU A 75 8.10 -1.16 7.44
CA LEU A 75 8.52 -1.32 8.83
C LEU A 75 9.87 -0.65 9.03
N ILE A 76 9.97 0.15 10.09
CA ILE A 76 11.19 0.85 10.49
C ILE A 76 11.50 0.42 11.93
N LEU A 77 12.67 -0.17 12.12
CA LEU A 77 13.19 -0.54 13.43
C LEU A 77 14.18 0.53 13.91
N THR A 78 14.04 0.96 15.16
CA THR A 78 14.88 1.98 15.77
C THR A 78 15.49 1.49 17.09
N GLY A 79 16.73 1.90 17.32
CA GLY A 79 17.46 1.69 18.57
C GLY A 79 17.13 2.73 19.65
N ASP A 80 15.98 3.40 19.51
CA ASP A 80 15.51 4.44 20.42
C ASP A 80 15.17 3.86 21.80
N LYS A 81 15.47 4.60 22.86
CA LYS A 81 15.28 4.14 24.25
C LYS A 81 14.06 4.75 24.92
N ASP A 82 13.59 5.87 24.40
CA ASP A 82 12.50 6.64 24.98
C ASP A 82 11.64 7.30 23.89
N ASN A 83 10.45 7.75 24.28
CA ASN A 83 9.49 8.37 23.35
C ASN A 83 10.03 9.68 22.75
N ALA A 84 10.89 10.42 23.46
CA ALA A 84 11.44 11.66 22.95
C ALA A 84 12.46 11.40 21.83
N SER A 85 13.28 10.36 21.95
CA SER A 85 14.21 9.94 20.90
C SER A 85 13.46 9.40 19.69
N ALA A 86 12.44 8.56 19.90
CA ALA A 86 11.55 8.09 18.84
C ALA A 86 10.87 9.25 18.09
N ASN A 87 10.42 10.29 18.79
CA ASN A 87 9.83 11.48 18.15
C ASN A 87 10.84 12.26 17.30
N ARG A 88 12.09 12.40 17.75
CA ARG A 88 13.16 13.02 16.94
C ARG A 88 13.46 12.20 15.69
N THR A 89 13.51 10.87 15.81
CA THR A 89 13.69 9.96 14.67
C THR A 89 12.56 10.09 13.66
N ARG A 90 11.31 10.17 14.13
CA ARG A 90 10.12 10.44 13.29
C ARG A 90 10.24 11.77 12.56
N GLU A 91 10.55 12.86 13.27
CA GLU A 91 10.72 14.20 12.67
C GLU A 91 11.81 14.20 11.61
N TYR A 92 12.92 13.52 11.87
CA TYR A 92 13.98 13.34 10.88
C TYR A 92 13.48 12.62 9.63
N ILE A 93 12.81 11.47 9.76
CA ILE A 93 12.25 10.73 8.60
C ILE A 93 11.28 11.61 7.79
N VAL A 94 10.41 12.36 8.47
CA VAL A 94 9.47 13.29 7.83
C VAL A 94 10.22 14.40 7.09
N SER A 95 11.27 14.97 7.69
CA SER A 95 12.09 16.01 7.05
C SER A 95 12.77 15.54 5.75
N GLN A 96 13.05 14.23 5.64
CA GLN A 96 13.64 13.61 4.46
C GLN A 96 12.61 13.22 3.39
N GLY A 97 11.31 13.47 3.64
CA GLY A 97 10.21 13.16 2.71
C GLY A 97 9.55 11.80 2.94
N GLY A 98 9.87 11.11 4.04
CA GLY A 98 9.11 9.95 4.49
C GLY A 98 7.79 10.35 5.17
N ARG A 99 6.90 9.38 5.38
CA ARG A 99 5.65 9.56 6.13
C ARG A 99 5.53 8.46 7.17
N ILE A 100 5.14 8.80 8.39
CA ILE A 100 4.90 7.84 9.48
C ILE A 100 3.41 7.81 9.78
N ALA A 101 2.83 6.61 9.78
CA ALA A 101 1.41 6.38 10.04
C ALA A 101 1.16 5.98 11.49
N LEU A 102 2.00 5.08 11.99
CA LEU A 102 1.87 4.48 13.32
C LEU A 102 3.24 4.40 13.99
N MET A 103 3.26 4.67 15.28
CA MET A 103 4.41 4.47 16.13
C MET A 103 4.03 3.49 17.23
N ALA A 104 4.84 2.43 17.37
CA ALA A 104 4.84 1.55 18.53
C ALA A 104 6.15 1.82 19.28
N PRO A 105 6.21 2.94 20.04
CA PRO A 105 7.44 3.35 20.66
C PRO A 105 7.86 2.35 21.75
N PRO A 106 9.17 2.25 22.02
CA PRO A 106 10.20 3.13 21.45
C PRO A 106 10.85 2.60 20.15
N HIS A 107 10.63 1.34 19.78
CA HIS A 107 11.49 0.64 18.81
C HIS A 107 10.93 0.48 17.40
N VAL A 108 9.62 0.64 17.19
CA VAL A 108 8.98 0.32 15.91
C VAL A 108 8.17 1.50 15.38
N MET A 109 8.36 1.81 14.10
CA MET A 109 7.52 2.75 13.35
C MET A 109 7.05 2.12 12.06
N LEU A 110 5.84 2.46 11.65
CA LEU A 110 5.24 2.03 10.39
C LEU A 110 4.87 3.24 9.55
N GLY A 111 5.05 3.15 8.24
CA GLY A 111 4.79 4.27 7.35
C GLY A 111 5.12 4.01 5.90
N TRP A 112 5.49 5.07 5.18
CA TRP A 112 5.91 5.03 3.79
C TRP A 112 7.23 5.75 3.64
N ILE A 113 8.23 5.00 3.19
CA ILE A 113 9.55 5.53 2.84
C ILE A 113 9.77 5.29 1.35
N PRO A 114 10.18 6.31 0.57
CA PRO A 114 10.60 6.07 -0.81
C PRO A 114 11.78 5.09 -0.87
N PRO A 115 11.78 4.07 -1.76
CA PRO A 115 12.84 3.06 -1.81
C PRO A 115 14.27 3.63 -1.96
N GLY A 116 14.42 4.74 -2.69
CA GLY A 116 15.71 5.42 -2.84
C GLY A 116 16.21 6.11 -1.56
N LEU A 117 15.32 6.42 -0.62
CA LEU A 117 15.64 7.12 0.62
C LEU A 117 16.05 6.15 1.75
N ALA A 118 15.56 4.91 1.73
CA ALA A 118 15.77 3.95 2.82
C ALA A 118 17.26 3.72 3.14
N GLY A 119 18.10 3.54 2.11
CA GLY A 119 19.54 3.36 2.29
C GLY A 119 20.26 4.59 2.87
N GLU A 120 19.71 5.79 2.69
CA GLU A 120 20.29 7.03 3.23
C GLU A 120 19.85 7.29 4.68
N LEU A 121 18.75 6.68 5.13
CA LEU A 121 18.20 6.83 6.47
C LEU A 121 18.80 5.83 7.47
N VAL A 122 19.07 4.60 7.04
CA VAL A 122 19.65 3.55 7.89
C VAL A 122 20.99 4.02 8.47
N GLY A 123 21.17 3.81 9.78
CA GLY A 123 22.34 4.23 10.54
C GLY A 123 22.31 5.67 11.03
N LYS A 124 21.29 6.47 10.65
CA LYS A 124 21.11 7.84 11.14
C LYS A 124 19.97 7.90 12.14
N HIS A 125 20.07 8.77 13.14
CA HIS A 125 19.04 8.97 14.17
C HIS A 125 18.51 7.64 14.75
N ASN A 126 19.42 6.72 15.10
CA ASN A 126 19.11 5.40 15.65
C ASN A 126 18.25 4.48 14.76
N ILE A 127 18.09 4.78 13.47
CA ILE A 127 17.38 3.88 12.55
C ILE A 127 18.27 2.67 12.26
N GLU A 128 17.88 1.50 12.77
CA GLU A 128 18.65 0.27 12.61
C GLU A 128 18.33 -0.42 11.28
N PHE A 129 17.06 -0.42 10.89
CA PHE A 129 16.59 -1.23 9.76
C PHE A 129 15.30 -0.67 9.16
N ILE A 130 15.17 -0.76 7.84
CA ILE A 130 13.95 -0.42 7.10
C ILE A 130 13.66 -1.56 6.12
N THR A 131 12.43 -2.07 6.11
CA THR A 131 12.01 -3.13 5.18
C THR A 131 10.62 -2.92 4.63
N TYR A 132 10.42 -3.50 3.45
CA TYR A 132 9.16 -3.57 2.70
C TYR A 132 8.63 -5.01 2.63
N GLN A 133 9.36 -5.96 3.22
CA GLN A 133 9.05 -7.39 3.20
C GLN A 133 8.73 -7.88 4.62
N PRO A 134 7.88 -8.91 4.77
CA PRO A 134 7.59 -9.53 6.06
C PRO A 134 8.86 -9.92 6.81
N VAL A 135 8.82 -9.80 8.13
CA VAL A 135 9.94 -10.10 9.03
C VAL A 135 9.62 -11.26 9.95
N ASP A 136 10.63 -12.05 10.28
CA ASP A 136 10.54 -13.03 11.36
C ASP A 136 10.64 -12.32 12.71
N SER A 137 9.51 -12.12 13.39
CA SER A 137 9.43 -11.41 14.67
C SER A 137 10.23 -12.11 15.78
N SER A 138 10.50 -13.42 15.67
CA SER A 138 11.30 -14.16 16.66
C SER A 138 12.78 -13.75 16.65
N ARG A 139 13.25 -13.17 15.55
CA ARG A 139 14.65 -12.73 15.38
C ARG A 139 14.85 -11.26 15.71
N LEU A 140 13.77 -10.53 16.01
CA LEU A 140 13.88 -9.13 16.37
C LEU A 140 14.46 -9.00 17.78
N ARG A 141 15.34 -8.01 17.95
CA ARG A 141 15.98 -7.69 19.21
C ARG A 141 14.97 -7.27 20.28
N TYR A 142 13.91 -6.60 19.86
CA TYR A 142 12.88 -6.04 20.72
C TYR A 142 11.65 -6.93 20.68
N GLN A 143 11.29 -7.49 21.84
CA GLN A 143 10.18 -8.43 22.01
C GLN A 143 9.09 -7.90 22.95
N ASP A 144 9.05 -6.58 23.18
CA ASP A 144 7.94 -6.00 23.92
C ASP A 144 6.63 -6.17 23.14
N GLN A 145 5.52 -6.20 23.88
CA GLN A 145 4.20 -6.50 23.31
C GLN A 145 3.79 -5.50 22.22
N ALA A 146 4.16 -4.22 22.34
CA ALA A 146 3.80 -3.20 21.37
C ALA A 146 4.58 -3.39 20.06
N SER A 147 5.89 -3.61 20.15
CA SER A 147 6.75 -3.94 18.99
C SER A 147 6.30 -5.23 18.30
N ALA A 148 5.99 -6.28 19.08
CA ALA A 148 5.51 -7.55 18.55
C ALA A 148 4.18 -7.38 17.78
N SER A 149 3.23 -6.64 18.36
CA SER A 149 1.93 -6.37 17.74
C SER A 149 2.07 -5.54 16.46
N ALA A 150 2.94 -4.53 16.46
CA ALA A 150 3.21 -3.71 15.28
C ALA A 150 3.88 -4.52 14.15
N CYS A 151 4.81 -5.42 14.48
CA CYS A 151 5.44 -6.31 13.50
C CYS A 151 4.44 -7.33 12.94
N ALA A 152 3.57 -7.90 13.79
CA ALA A 152 2.51 -8.80 13.34
C ALA A 152 1.55 -8.09 12.38
N PHE A 153 1.11 -6.87 12.72
CA PHE A 153 0.29 -6.05 11.84
C PHE A 153 0.98 -5.75 10.52
N PHE A 154 2.25 -5.31 10.56
CA PHE A 154 3.02 -5.07 9.35
C PHE A 154 3.15 -6.32 8.46
N ASN A 155 3.40 -7.49 9.07
CA ASN A 155 3.47 -8.74 8.34
C ASN A 155 2.14 -9.06 7.65
N ALA A 156 1.01 -8.90 8.34
CA ALA A 156 -0.32 -9.10 7.75
C ALA A 156 -0.63 -8.12 6.60
N VAL A 157 -0.13 -6.88 6.66
CA VAL A 157 -0.19 -5.93 5.53
C VAL A 157 0.71 -6.42 4.39
N ALA A 158 1.97 -6.76 4.68
CA ALA A 158 2.97 -7.10 3.69
C ALA A 158 2.69 -8.45 2.98
N THR A 159 2.02 -9.40 3.63
CA THR A 159 1.54 -10.65 3.03
C THR A 159 0.23 -10.49 2.26
N GLY A 160 -0.45 -9.36 2.42
CA GLY A 160 -1.77 -9.10 1.83
C GLY A 160 -2.93 -9.79 2.56
N GLU A 161 -2.70 -10.39 3.73
CA GLU A 161 -3.73 -11.01 4.56
C GLU A 161 -4.85 -10.01 4.90
N LEU A 162 -4.49 -8.79 5.29
CA LEU A 162 -5.46 -7.73 5.58
C LEU A 162 -6.29 -7.31 4.35
N ALA A 163 -5.71 -7.35 3.15
CA ALA A 163 -6.46 -7.08 1.93
C ALA A 163 -7.48 -8.20 1.66
N GLN A 164 -7.11 -9.46 1.87
CA GLN A 164 -8.01 -10.60 1.72
C GLN A 164 -9.14 -10.58 2.74
N GLU A 165 -8.85 -10.21 3.99
CA GLU A 165 -9.86 -10.04 5.03
C GLU A 165 -10.86 -8.93 4.67
N THR A 166 -10.37 -7.79 4.17
CA THR A 166 -11.23 -6.67 3.72
C THR A 166 -12.13 -7.08 2.55
N VAL A 167 -11.59 -7.82 1.57
CA VAL A 167 -12.36 -8.37 0.45
C VAL A 167 -13.39 -9.40 0.93
N THR A 168 -13.04 -10.22 1.91
CA THR A 168 -13.97 -11.22 2.47
C THR A 168 -15.08 -10.54 3.27
N ALA A 169 -14.74 -9.60 4.15
CA ALA A 169 -15.67 -8.84 4.96
C ALA A 169 -16.65 -8.02 4.10
N SER A 170 -16.17 -7.41 3.02
CA SER A 170 -17.05 -6.68 2.07
C SER A 170 -18.00 -7.60 1.30
N ARG A 171 -17.63 -8.87 1.10
CA ARG A 171 -18.50 -9.91 0.51
C ARG A 171 -19.48 -10.48 1.52
N THR A 172 -19.12 -10.51 2.80
CA THR A 172 -20.02 -10.81 3.90
C THR A 172 -20.96 -9.61 4.11
N ARG A 173 -21.88 -9.39 3.16
CA ARG A 173 -23.12 -8.66 3.44
C ARG A 173 -23.93 -9.55 4.35
N GLY A 174 -23.71 -9.43 5.65
CA GLY A 174 -24.70 -9.87 6.61
C GLY A 174 -26.02 -9.20 6.25
N GLU A 175 -27.14 -9.94 6.34
CA GLU A 175 -28.41 -9.25 6.51
C GLU A 175 -28.22 -8.29 7.70
N PRO A 176 -28.61 -7.01 7.58
CA PRO A 176 -28.51 -6.09 8.70
C PRO A 176 -29.09 -6.80 9.93
N LEU A 177 -28.34 -6.83 11.03
CA LEU A 177 -28.81 -7.48 12.24
C LEU A 177 -30.21 -6.93 12.53
N ALA A 178 -31.18 -7.80 12.79
CA ALA A 178 -32.55 -7.39 13.08
C ALA A 178 -32.52 -6.41 14.26
N GLY A 179 -32.56 -5.10 13.98
CA GLY A 179 -32.26 -4.07 14.98
C GLY A 179 -31.45 -2.87 14.47
N ASP A 180 -30.55 -3.06 13.49
CA ASP A 180 -29.65 -1.99 13.01
C ASP A 180 -30.35 -0.90 12.18
N GLY A 181 -31.56 -1.18 11.69
CA GLY A 181 -32.45 -0.21 11.06
C GLY A 181 -33.52 0.37 11.98
N LEU A 182 -33.51 0.01 13.27
CA LEU A 182 -34.44 0.62 14.22
C LEU A 182 -34.00 2.07 14.44
N ILE A 183 -34.97 2.98 14.40
CA ILE A 183 -34.78 4.37 14.78
C ILE A 183 -34.21 4.34 16.20
N ALA A 184 -32.98 4.85 16.36
CA ALA A 184 -32.37 4.96 17.68
C ALA A 184 -33.36 5.69 18.60
N PRO A 185 -33.63 5.17 19.82
CA PRO A 185 -34.51 5.86 20.75
C PRO A 185 -33.97 7.29 20.95
N PRO A 186 -34.86 8.30 21.07
CA PRO A 186 -34.43 9.67 21.25
C PRO A 186 -33.46 9.76 22.43
N LEU A 187 -32.33 10.45 22.22
CA LEU A 187 -31.30 10.61 23.24
C LEU A 187 -31.91 11.30 24.47
N ASP A 188 -31.94 10.61 25.61
CA ASP A 188 -32.28 11.23 26.88
C ASP A 188 -31.11 12.10 27.35
N LEU A 189 -31.24 13.41 27.09
CA LEU A 189 -30.24 14.41 27.44
C LEU A 189 -29.97 14.48 28.96
N LYS A 190 -30.95 14.12 29.79
CA LYS A 190 -30.78 14.13 31.26
C LYS A 190 -29.89 12.97 31.68
N ALA A 191 -30.22 11.76 31.25
CA ALA A 191 -29.40 10.58 31.53
C ALA A 191 -27.97 10.72 30.96
N TYR A 192 -27.84 11.31 29.78
CA TYR A 192 -26.54 11.62 29.19
C TYR A 192 -25.70 12.58 30.06
N ARG A 193 -26.30 13.68 30.54
CA ARG A 193 -25.63 14.64 31.45
C ARG A 193 -25.25 13.99 32.78
N GLU A 194 -26.14 13.23 33.40
CA GLU A 194 -25.84 12.52 34.64
C GLU A 194 -24.65 11.56 34.49
N ASN A 195 -24.56 10.88 33.34
CA ASN A 195 -23.41 10.02 33.02
C ASN A 195 -22.11 10.82 32.84
N LEU A 196 -22.16 11.99 32.19
CA LEU A 196 -21.00 12.89 32.07
C LEU A 196 -20.55 13.43 33.43
N GLU A 197 -21.48 13.84 34.28
CA GLU A 197 -21.20 14.30 35.64
C GLU A 197 -20.58 13.19 36.49
N ARG A 198 -21.11 11.97 36.39
CA ARG A 198 -20.56 10.78 37.08
C ARG A 198 -19.15 10.44 36.58
N ALA A 199 -18.88 10.66 35.28
CA ALA A 199 -17.56 10.50 34.69
C ALA A 199 -16.59 11.66 35.01
N GLY A 200 -17.03 12.68 35.76
CA GLY A 200 -16.20 13.82 36.13
C GLY A 200 -16.03 14.88 35.04
N VAL A 201 -16.79 14.79 33.94
CA VAL A 201 -16.80 15.79 32.86
C VAL A 201 -17.74 16.92 33.28
N ARG A 202 -17.18 17.96 33.92
CA ARG A 202 -17.91 19.15 34.34
C ARG A 202 -17.68 20.26 33.31
N ASN A 203 -18.74 20.73 32.66
CA ASN A 203 -18.84 21.84 31.70
C ASN A 203 -18.60 21.46 30.22
N LEU A 204 -19.71 21.30 29.50
CA LEU A 204 -19.87 21.54 28.05
C LEU A 204 -21.01 22.53 27.86
#